data_AF-A0A7N9CTQ5-F1
#
_entry.id   AF-A0A7N9CTQ5-F1
#
_cell.length_a   1.000
_cell.length_b   1.000
_cell.length_c   1.000
_cell.angle_alpha   90.00
_cell.angle_beta   90.00
_cell.angle_gamma   90.00
#
_symmetry.space_group_name_H-M   'P 1'
#
loop_
_entity.id
_entity.type
_entity.pdbx_description
1 polymer ?
#
loop_
_entity_poly.entity_id
_entity_poly.type
_entity_poly.pdbx_seq_one_letter_code
_entity_poly.pdbx_strand_id
1 'polypeptide(L)'
;MRQTVIPGPLLPPTTLTLPAGGMAPAVTRLLFLQLVLGPTLVMDIKTQIGKKKFYALNVDYPRVIFPKSFQGYCNGLMSYMRGKVQNSDCPKIHYVIHAPWKVIKRFCKYSDNFCDNYNEYCTLTEDSFPITVCSLNYQQPPTSCYYDSTLTNQKLYLLCSRKYEADPIGMFSHPFHRGSCFPSLPEAPPKSPRLQSLPLTRQGMRQAQL
;
A
#
# COMPACT_ATOMS: atom_id res chain seq x y z
N MET A 1 -83.92 51.25 29.21
CA MET A 1 -83.87 49.89 28.64
C MET A 1 -82.65 49.77 27.75
N ARG A 2 -82.00 48.60 27.80
CA ARG A 2 -80.84 48.11 27.04
C ARG A 2 -79.46 48.68 27.42
N GLN A 3 -78.70 47.76 28.01
CA GLN A 3 -77.32 47.85 28.46
C GLN A 3 -76.35 47.94 27.28
N THR A 4 -75.35 48.80 27.47
CA THR A 4 -74.08 48.84 26.76
C THR A 4 -73.27 47.59 27.10
N VAL A 5 -72.92 46.80 26.09
CA VAL A 5 -71.83 45.82 26.19
C VAL A 5 -70.78 46.23 25.15
N ILE A 6 -69.70 46.79 25.66
CA ILE A 6 -68.50 47.14 24.90
C ILE A 6 -67.68 45.85 24.74
N PRO A 7 -67.36 45.39 23.51
CA PRO A 7 -66.43 44.28 23.33
C PRO A 7 -65.02 44.71 23.75
N GLY A 8 -64.41 43.93 24.65
CA GLY A 8 -63.03 44.15 25.09
C GLY A 8 -62.01 43.99 23.94
N PRO A 9 -60.79 44.52 24.09
CA PRO A 9 -59.79 44.50 23.03
C PRO A 9 -59.32 43.07 22.72
N LEU A 10 -59.41 42.68 21.45
CA LEU A 10 -58.73 41.51 20.91
C LEU A 10 -57.21 41.74 20.99
N LEU A 11 -56.50 40.85 21.69
CA LEU A 11 -55.04 40.81 21.71
C LEU A 11 -54.51 40.61 20.28
N PRO A 12 -53.50 41.37 19.83
CA PRO A 12 -52.92 41.17 18.50
C PRO A 12 -52.14 39.84 18.46
N PRO A 13 -52.11 39.16 17.29
CA PRO A 13 -51.29 37.96 17.13
C PRO A 13 -49.82 38.34 17.26
N THR A 14 -49.13 37.71 18.21
CA THR A 14 -47.68 37.82 18.37
C THR A 14 -47.01 37.29 17.11
N THR A 15 -46.69 38.20 16.20
CA THR A 15 -45.91 37.89 15.01
C THR A 15 -44.48 37.63 15.47
N LEU A 16 -44.10 36.35 15.52
CA LEU A 16 -42.71 35.93 15.68
C LEU A 16 -41.94 36.37 14.44
N THR A 17 -41.41 37.59 14.48
CA THR A 17 -40.45 38.09 13.52
C THR A 17 -39.12 37.38 13.79
N LEU A 18 -38.83 36.33 13.01
CA LEU A 18 -37.46 35.84 12.91
C LEU A 18 -36.60 36.99 12.36
N PRO A 19 -35.47 37.34 13.00
CA PRO A 19 -34.53 38.26 12.39
C PRO A 19 -33.95 37.59 11.14
N ALA A 20 -34.40 38.05 9.97
CA ALA A 20 -33.73 37.83 8.71
C ALA A 20 -32.40 38.59 8.75
N GLY A 21 -31.32 37.91 9.12
CA GLY A 21 -29.99 38.52 9.12
C GLY A 21 -28.90 37.63 9.69
N GLY A 22 -28.08 37.05 8.80
CA GLY A 22 -26.67 36.80 9.12
C GLY A 22 -26.15 35.36 9.09
N MET A 23 -26.96 34.31 8.91
CA MET A 23 -26.41 32.94 8.79
C MET A 23 -25.96 32.58 7.38
N ALA A 24 -26.56 33.17 6.34
CA ALA A 24 -26.29 32.80 4.95
C ALA A 24 -24.82 33.06 4.50
N PRO A 25 -24.17 34.20 4.82
CA PRO A 25 -22.82 34.46 4.29
C PRO A 25 -21.76 33.58 4.96
N ALA A 26 -21.89 33.34 6.28
CA ALA A 26 -20.95 32.56 7.04
C ALA A 26 -21.03 31.06 6.68
N VAL A 27 -22.25 30.51 6.57
CA VAL A 27 -22.47 29.12 6.16
C VAL A 27 -22.03 28.90 4.72
N THR A 28 -22.36 29.83 3.81
CA THR A 28 -21.91 29.77 2.41
C THR A 28 -20.39 29.84 2.31
N ARG A 29 -19.72 30.75 3.03
CA ARG A 29 -18.25 30.83 3.07
C ARG A 29 -17.61 29.56 3.66
N LEU A 30 -18.21 28.97 4.69
CA LEU A 30 -17.72 27.72 5.28
C LEU A 30 -17.82 26.56 4.28
N LEU A 31 -18.93 26.47 3.54
CA LEU A 31 -19.13 25.47 2.50
C LEU A 31 -18.13 25.64 1.35
N PHE A 32 -17.85 26.87 0.92
CA PHE A 32 -16.80 27.15 -0.07
C PHE A 32 -15.41 26.75 0.43
N LEU A 33 -15.07 27.04 1.69
CA LEU A 33 -13.81 26.61 2.28
C LEU A 33 -13.70 25.08 2.32
N GLN A 34 -14.77 24.38 2.71
CA GLN A 34 -14.79 22.91 2.71
C GLN A 34 -14.68 22.31 1.29
N LEU A 35 -15.37 22.88 0.29
CA LEU A 35 -15.30 22.40 -1.09
C LEU A 35 -13.91 22.57 -1.71
N VAL A 36 -13.23 23.67 -1.39
CA VAL A 36 -11.94 24.01 -2.03
C VAL A 36 -10.75 23.43 -1.25
N LEU A 37 -10.73 23.58 0.08
CA LEU A 37 -9.60 23.14 0.91
C LEU A 37 -9.71 21.66 1.34
N GLY A 38 -10.91 21.12 1.47
CA GLY A 38 -11.11 19.72 1.87
C GLY A 38 -10.38 18.73 0.96
N PRO A 39 -10.62 18.74 -0.36
CA PRO A 39 -10.00 17.79 -1.29
C PRO A 39 -8.47 17.90 -1.33
N THR A 40 -7.94 19.13 -1.33
CA THR A 40 -6.49 19.37 -1.41
C THR A 40 -5.77 18.89 -0.15
N LEU A 41 -6.34 19.12 1.03
CA LEU A 41 -5.80 18.63 2.30
C LEU A 41 -5.85 17.11 2.40
N VAL A 42 -6.95 16.47 1.98
CA VAL A 42 -7.08 15.00 2.01
C VAL A 42 -6.05 14.31 1.09
N MET A 43 -5.83 14.85 -0.11
CA MET A 43 -4.82 14.33 -1.04
C MET A 43 -3.39 14.44 -0.49
N ASP A 44 -3.07 15.56 0.17
CA ASP A 44 -1.77 15.74 0.82
C ASP A 44 -1.57 14.75 1.96
N ILE A 45 -2.58 14.56 2.82
CA ILE A 45 -2.52 13.58 3.92
C ILE A 45 -2.33 12.15 3.40
N LYS A 46 -3.11 11.72 2.38
CA LYS A 46 -2.96 10.39 1.78
C LYS A 46 -1.54 10.18 1.25
N THR A 47 -1.00 11.21 0.59
CA THR A 47 0.36 11.18 0.03
C THR A 47 1.42 11.09 1.14
N GLN A 48 1.29 11.88 2.21
CA GLN A 48 2.22 11.83 3.34
C GLN A 48 2.20 10.47 4.04
N ILE A 49 1.01 9.87 4.19
CA ILE A 49 0.86 8.52 4.75
C ILE A 49 1.51 7.49 3.82
N GLY A 50 1.22 7.55 2.52
CA GLY A 50 1.79 6.65 1.50
C GLY A 50 3.32 6.71 1.49
N LYS A 51 3.88 7.91 1.47
CA LYS A 51 5.33 8.15 1.52
C LYS A 51 5.96 7.58 2.79
N LYS A 52 5.41 7.90 3.96
CA LYS A 52 5.93 7.40 5.25
C LYS A 52 5.90 5.88 5.31
N LYS A 53 4.79 5.29 4.85
CA LYS A 53 4.63 3.83 4.79
C LYS A 53 5.64 3.21 3.83
N PHE A 54 5.74 3.71 2.61
CA PHE A 54 6.70 3.22 1.63
C PHE A 54 8.14 3.30 2.13
N TYR A 55 8.54 4.47 2.66
CA TYR A 55 9.87 4.62 3.26
C TYR A 55 10.12 3.61 4.38
N ALA A 56 9.20 3.49 5.33
CA ALA A 56 9.38 2.63 6.49
C ALA A 56 9.37 1.12 6.18
N LEU A 57 8.68 0.71 5.11
CA LEU A 57 8.50 -0.71 4.79
C LEU A 57 9.42 -1.20 3.67
N ASN A 58 9.78 -0.33 2.72
CA ASN A 58 10.44 -0.73 1.48
C ASN A 58 11.82 -0.09 1.29
N VAL A 59 12.27 0.78 2.18
CA VAL A 59 13.60 1.41 2.08
C VAL A 59 14.41 1.09 3.34
N ASP A 60 15.55 0.44 3.16
CA ASP A 60 16.49 0.11 4.24
C ASP A 60 17.90 0.59 3.82
N TYR A 61 18.24 1.82 4.21
CA TYR A 61 19.52 2.43 3.89
C TYR A 61 20.04 3.37 4.99
N PRO A 62 21.28 3.18 5.48
CA PRO A 62 22.17 2.05 5.17
C PRO A 62 21.55 0.73 5.63
N ARG A 63 21.90 -0.37 4.94
CA ARG A 63 21.29 -1.68 5.18
C ARG A 63 21.51 -2.12 6.63
N VAL A 64 20.44 -2.51 7.32
CA VAL A 64 20.52 -2.97 8.71
C VAL A 64 21.17 -4.35 8.82
N ILE A 65 21.91 -4.55 9.91
CA ILE A 65 22.49 -5.85 10.29
C ILE A 65 21.65 -6.41 11.43
N PHE A 66 20.90 -7.48 11.15
CA PHE A 66 20.11 -8.17 12.18
C PHE A 66 20.97 -9.14 13.01
N PRO A 67 20.68 -9.29 14.31
CA PRO A 67 21.28 -10.35 15.14
C PRO A 67 21.06 -11.75 14.56
N LYS A 68 22.00 -12.67 14.83
CA LYS A 68 21.92 -14.06 14.35
C LYS A 68 20.65 -14.80 14.79
N SER A 69 20.04 -14.41 15.92
CA SER A 69 18.78 -14.98 16.42
C SER A 69 17.60 -14.79 15.46
N PHE A 70 17.66 -13.79 14.58
CA PHE A 70 16.67 -13.61 13.53
C PHE A 70 16.85 -14.56 12.36
N GLN A 71 17.93 -15.35 12.30
CA GLN A 71 18.17 -16.33 11.24
C GLN A 71 18.19 -15.70 9.83
N GLY A 72 18.79 -14.52 9.71
CA GLY A 72 18.99 -13.83 8.44
C GLY A 72 18.22 -12.52 8.31
N TYR A 73 18.52 -11.81 7.23
CA TYR A 73 18.05 -10.44 6.99
C TYR A 73 16.52 -10.38 6.83
N CYS A 74 15.95 -11.19 5.94
CA CYS A 74 14.50 -11.11 5.67
C CYS A 74 13.65 -11.56 6.85
N ASN A 75 14.08 -12.56 7.61
CA ASN A 75 13.37 -12.98 8.82
C ASN A 75 13.30 -11.85 9.87
N GLY A 76 14.40 -11.11 10.07
CA GLY A 76 14.43 -9.94 10.93
C GLY A 76 13.54 -8.81 10.43
N LEU A 77 13.70 -8.44 9.16
CA LEU A 77 12.95 -7.35 8.56
C LEU A 77 11.44 -7.63 8.54
N MET A 78 11.04 -8.83 8.11
CA MET A 78 9.63 -9.22 8.01
C MET A 78 8.97 -9.33 9.39
N SER A 79 9.72 -9.74 10.42
CA SER A 79 9.22 -9.72 11.80
C SER A 79 8.94 -8.30 12.29
N TYR A 80 9.86 -7.36 12.03
CA TYR A 80 9.67 -5.95 12.33
C TYR A 80 8.50 -5.34 11.53
N MET A 81 8.43 -5.63 10.23
CA MET A 81 7.37 -5.18 9.33
C MET A 81 6.00 -5.62 9.83
N ARG A 82 5.81 -6.92 10.12
CA ARG A 82 4.52 -7.45 10.60
C ARG A 82 4.08 -6.80 11.90
N GLY A 83 5.01 -6.54 12.83
CA GLY A 83 4.74 -5.75 14.03
C GLY A 83 4.31 -4.31 13.74
N LYS A 84 4.95 -3.65 12.76
CA LYS A 84 4.62 -2.29 12.31
C LYS A 84 3.25 -2.17 11.65
N VAL A 85 2.90 -3.13 10.79
CA VAL A 85 1.61 -3.13 10.07
C VAL A 85 0.48 -3.83 10.83
N GLN A 86 0.76 -4.37 12.01
CA GLN A 86 -0.17 -5.17 12.82
C GLN A 86 -0.84 -6.29 12.00
N ASN A 87 -0.05 -6.95 11.13
CA ASN A 87 -0.53 -8.04 10.29
C ASN A 87 -0.01 -9.38 10.82
N SER A 88 -0.94 -10.30 11.11
CA SER A 88 -0.62 -11.67 11.51
C SER A 88 -0.14 -12.53 10.36
N ASP A 89 -0.58 -12.24 9.14
CA ASP A 89 -0.31 -13.06 7.96
C ASP A 89 1.16 -13.04 7.57
N CYS A 90 1.61 -14.06 6.84
CA CYS A 90 2.92 -14.11 6.22
C CYS A 90 2.84 -13.57 4.77
N PRO A 91 3.33 -12.35 4.47
CA PRO A 91 3.44 -11.90 3.09
C PRO A 91 4.27 -12.89 2.27
N LYS A 92 3.82 -13.22 1.05
CA LYS A 92 4.50 -14.18 0.17
C LYS A 92 5.81 -13.63 -0.38
N ILE A 93 5.82 -12.34 -0.72
CA ILE A 93 6.98 -11.65 -1.28
C ILE A 93 6.99 -10.22 -0.75
N HIS A 94 8.19 -9.72 -0.46
CA HIS A 94 8.41 -8.32 -0.08
C HIS A 94 9.73 -7.83 -0.66
N TYR A 95 9.76 -6.57 -1.08
CA TYR A 95 10.90 -5.97 -1.73
C TYR A 95 11.45 -4.82 -0.89
N VAL A 96 12.78 -4.71 -0.85
CA VAL A 96 13.46 -3.70 -0.06
C VAL A 96 14.57 -3.06 -0.87
N ILE A 97 14.55 -1.74 -0.98
CA ILE A 97 15.56 -0.94 -1.68
C ILE A 97 16.68 -0.56 -0.71
N HIS A 98 17.92 -0.77 -1.13
CA HIS A 98 19.12 -0.39 -0.39
C HIS A 98 19.79 0.85 -0.99
N ALA A 99 19.08 1.98 -1.00
CA ALA A 99 19.62 3.23 -1.52
C ALA A 99 19.16 4.46 -0.74
N PRO A 100 19.93 5.57 -0.78
CA PRO A 100 19.52 6.81 -0.12
C PRO A 100 18.19 7.31 -0.68
N TRP A 101 17.30 7.75 0.22
CA TRP A 101 15.98 8.27 -0.16
C TRP A 101 16.04 9.37 -1.23
N LYS A 102 17.02 10.26 -1.15
CA LYS A 102 17.22 11.35 -2.12
C LYS A 102 17.46 10.83 -3.54
N VAL A 103 18.10 9.66 -3.68
CA VAL A 103 18.34 9.02 -4.98
C VAL A 103 17.05 8.41 -5.51
N ILE A 104 16.30 7.68 -4.67
CA ILE A 104 15.01 7.08 -5.06
C ILE A 104 14.01 8.18 -5.46
N LYS A 105 13.90 9.24 -4.65
CA LYS A 105 12.95 10.35 -4.88
C LYS A 105 13.17 11.05 -6.22
N ARG A 106 14.41 11.13 -6.72
CA ARG A 106 14.71 11.81 -7.99
C ARG A 106 13.87 11.28 -9.16
N PHE A 107 13.61 9.99 -9.18
CA PHE A 107 12.85 9.36 -10.26
C PHE A 107 11.38 9.79 -10.28
N CYS A 108 10.80 10.15 -9.14
CA CYS A 108 9.43 10.69 -9.05
C CYS A 108 9.36 12.23 -9.21
N LYS A 109 10.47 12.90 -9.56
CA LYS A 109 10.41 14.35 -9.82
C LYS A 109 9.51 14.67 -11.03
N TYR A 110 9.51 13.77 -12.01
CA TYR A 110 8.67 13.86 -13.21
C TYR A 110 8.24 12.45 -13.64
N SER A 111 6.95 12.25 -13.91
CA SER A 111 6.41 10.96 -14.34
C SER A 111 5.40 11.13 -15.46
N ASP A 112 5.75 10.64 -16.65
CA ASP A 112 4.87 10.70 -17.83
C ASP A 112 3.82 9.59 -17.86
N ASN A 113 4.05 8.49 -17.13
CA ASN A 113 3.14 7.36 -17.16
C ASN A 113 2.15 7.42 -15.99
N PHE A 114 0.91 7.06 -16.28
CA PHE A 114 -0.12 6.82 -15.28
C PHE A 114 -0.41 5.33 -15.19
N CYS A 115 -0.39 4.80 -13.98
CA CYS A 115 -0.60 3.38 -13.70
C CYS A 115 -2.05 3.13 -13.29
N ASP A 116 -2.94 2.85 -14.24
CA ASP A 116 -4.40 2.73 -14.01
C ASP A 116 -4.77 1.76 -12.89
N ASN A 117 -4.10 0.60 -12.82
CA ASN A 117 -4.36 -0.42 -11.79
C ASN A 117 -4.05 0.04 -10.37
N TYR A 118 -3.22 1.07 -10.22
CA TYR A 118 -2.89 1.68 -8.93
C TYR A 118 -3.57 3.03 -8.75
N ASN A 119 -4.13 3.61 -9.82
CA ASN A 119 -4.67 4.97 -9.87
C ASN A 119 -3.65 6.02 -9.38
N GLU A 120 -2.39 5.86 -9.75
CA GLU A 120 -1.27 6.72 -9.36
C GLU A 120 -0.30 6.89 -10.55
N TYR A 121 0.54 7.92 -10.52
CA TYR A 121 1.60 8.07 -11.52
C TYR A 121 2.70 7.05 -11.29
N CYS A 122 3.47 6.72 -12.33
CA CYS A 122 4.56 5.79 -12.19
C CYS A 122 5.71 6.02 -13.17
N THR A 123 6.86 5.48 -12.81
CA THR A 123 8.10 5.64 -13.58
C THR A 123 8.97 4.41 -13.44
N LEU A 124 9.68 4.05 -14.52
CA LEU A 124 10.73 3.02 -14.49
C LEU A 124 12.05 3.72 -14.19
N THR A 125 12.81 3.24 -13.21
CA THR A 125 14.12 3.80 -12.91
C THR A 125 15.09 3.54 -14.06
N GLU A 126 15.83 4.57 -14.45
CA GLU A 126 16.92 4.42 -15.42
C GLU A 126 18.06 3.59 -14.83
N ASP A 127 18.37 3.85 -13.56
CA ASP A 127 19.39 3.14 -12.78
C ASP A 127 18.83 1.84 -12.20
N SER A 128 19.73 0.86 -12.04
CA SER A 128 19.45 -0.34 -11.24
C SER A 128 19.75 -0.06 -9.77
N PHE A 129 18.89 -0.59 -8.90
CA PHE A 129 19.05 -0.47 -7.46
C PHE A 129 19.40 -1.82 -6.83
N PRO A 130 20.28 -1.85 -5.82
CA PRO A 130 20.42 -3.01 -4.97
C PRO A 130 19.13 -3.20 -4.19
N ILE A 131 18.51 -4.36 -4.35
CA ILE A 131 17.31 -4.75 -3.63
C ILE A 131 17.47 -6.11 -2.97
N THR A 132 16.86 -6.25 -1.80
CA THR A 132 16.61 -7.57 -1.22
C THR A 132 15.17 -7.98 -1.50
N VAL A 133 15.01 -9.18 -2.05
CA VAL A 133 13.73 -9.87 -2.18
C VAL A 133 13.59 -10.85 -1.02
N CYS A 134 12.52 -10.68 -0.24
CA CYS A 134 12.13 -11.56 0.85
C CYS A 134 10.97 -12.44 0.41
N SER A 135 11.23 -13.73 0.24
CA SER A 135 10.27 -14.70 -0.28
C SER A 135 9.88 -15.69 0.81
N LEU A 136 8.58 -15.89 1.05
CA LEU A 136 8.08 -16.83 2.04
C LEU A 136 8.52 -18.26 1.68
N ASN A 137 9.14 -18.94 2.63
CA ASN A 137 9.53 -20.33 2.49
C ASN A 137 8.33 -21.24 2.79
N TYR A 138 7.80 -21.90 1.76
CA TYR A 138 6.57 -22.71 1.84
C TYR A 138 6.75 -24.08 2.53
N GLN A 139 7.95 -24.43 2.97
CA GLN A 139 8.24 -25.77 3.49
C GLN A 139 7.96 -25.92 5.00
N GLN A 140 7.43 -24.91 5.69
CA GLN A 140 7.38 -24.85 7.16
C GLN A 140 5.98 -24.55 7.73
N PRO A 141 5.69 -24.96 8.98
CA PRO A 141 4.36 -24.86 9.59
C PRO A 141 3.81 -23.42 9.66
N PRO A 142 2.48 -23.24 9.55
CA PRO A 142 1.83 -21.94 9.34
C PRO A 142 1.90 -20.98 10.54
N THR A 143 2.37 -21.44 11.70
CA THR A 143 2.44 -20.64 12.93
C THR A 143 3.63 -19.69 12.98
N SER A 144 4.63 -19.86 12.10
CA SER A 144 5.84 -19.05 12.05
C SER A 144 6.25 -18.75 10.61
N CYS A 145 6.43 -17.47 10.27
CA CYS A 145 6.85 -17.06 8.93
C CYS A 145 8.38 -17.10 8.81
N TYR A 146 8.88 -17.84 7.82
CA TYR A 146 10.30 -17.89 7.45
C TYR A 146 10.50 -17.44 6.02
N TYR A 147 11.62 -16.76 5.77
CA TYR A 147 11.89 -16.06 4.53
C TYR A 147 13.28 -16.35 3.99
N ASP A 148 13.33 -16.68 2.71
CA ASP A 148 14.56 -16.68 1.94
C ASP A 148 14.92 -15.24 1.55
N SER A 149 16.23 -14.95 1.52
CA SER A 149 16.76 -13.61 1.21
C SER A 149 17.57 -13.66 -0.08
N THR A 150 17.13 -12.94 -1.12
CA THR A 150 17.87 -12.81 -2.38
C THR A 150 18.26 -11.36 -2.60
N LEU A 151 19.56 -11.07 -2.62
CA LEU A 151 20.09 -9.75 -2.97
C LEU A 151 20.34 -9.70 -4.48
N THR A 152 19.78 -8.70 -5.17
CA THR A 152 19.94 -8.51 -6.61
C THR A 152 20.03 -7.03 -6.96
N ASN A 153 20.46 -6.72 -8.19
CA ASN A 153 20.43 -5.38 -8.74
C ASN A 153 19.47 -5.36 -9.92
N GLN A 154 18.48 -4.47 -9.88
CA GLN A 154 17.53 -4.35 -10.99
C GLN A 154 16.91 -2.96 -11.06
N LYS A 155 16.39 -2.63 -12.24
CA LYS A 155 15.50 -1.48 -12.41
C LYS A 155 14.19 -1.74 -11.67
N LEU A 156 13.62 -0.66 -11.14
CA LEU A 156 12.41 -0.67 -10.35
C LEU A 156 11.37 0.19 -11.04
N TYR A 157 10.13 -0.21 -10.94
CA TYR A 157 9.04 0.72 -11.17
C TYR A 157 8.62 1.32 -9.83
N LEU A 158 8.50 2.65 -9.82
CA LEU A 158 8.05 3.40 -8.66
C LEU A 158 6.65 3.96 -8.92
N LEU A 159 5.81 3.93 -7.90
CA LEU A 159 4.57 4.69 -7.83
C LEU A 159 4.88 6.07 -7.26
N CYS A 160 4.40 7.11 -7.93
CA CYS A 160 4.62 8.51 -7.62
C CYS A 160 3.27 9.18 -7.33
N SER A 161 3.20 9.98 -6.27
CA SER A 161 1.94 10.57 -5.79
C SER A 161 1.29 11.61 -6.71
N ARG A 162 2.00 12.09 -7.74
CA ARG A 162 1.56 13.07 -8.72
C ARG A 162 2.51 13.10 -9.91
N LYS A 163 2.18 13.87 -10.95
CA LYS A 163 3.00 14.00 -12.16
C LYS A 163 4.33 14.73 -11.94
N TYR A 164 4.32 15.80 -11.14
CA TYR A 164 5.46 16.69 -10.94
C TYR A 164 5.79 16.83 -9.45
N GLU A 165 7.08 16.91 -9.12
CA GLU A 165 7.57 17.10 -7.75
C GLU A 165 6.89 16.12 -6.77
N ALA A 166 6.77 14.87 -7.19
CA ALA A 166 6.11 13.82 -6.42
C ALA A 166 7.08 13.18 -5.43
N ASP A 167 6.50 12.54 -4.41
CA ASP A 167 7.23 11.60 -3.57
C ASP A 167 6.91 10.17 -4.03
N PRO A 168 7.87 9.23 -3.94
CA PRO A 168 7.59 7.83 -4.17
C PRO A 168 6.74 7.27 -3.02
N ILE A 169 5.71 6.52 -3.38
CA ILE A 169 4.69 5.98 -2.47
C ILE A 169 4.54 4.46 -2.57
N GLY A 170 5.28 3.83 -3.49
CA GLY A 170 5.24 2.38 -3.71
C GLY A 170 6.26 1.94 -4.75
N MET A 171 6.45 0.63 -4.87
CA MET A 171 7.28 0.04 -5.92
C MET A 171 6.79 -1.34 -6.32
N PHE A 172 7.27 -1.81 -7.47
CA PHE A 172 7.16 -3.20 -7.90
C PHE A 172 8.32 -3.57 -8.84
N SER A 173 8.72 -4.84 -8.81
CA SER A 173 9.97 -5.33 -9.41
C SER A 173 9.79 -6.09 -10.73
N HIS A 174 8.55 -6.33 -11.17
CA HIS A 174 8.24 -7.10 -12.37
C HIS A 174 7.89 -6.19 -13.56
N PRO A 175 8.25 -6.58 -14.79
CA PRO A 175 7.96 -5.79 -15.98
C PRO A 175 6.46 -5.75 -16.30
N PHE A 176 5.98 -4.58 -16.70
CA PHE A 176 4.66 -4.39 -17.28
C PHE A 176 4.76 -4.51 -18.80
N HIS A 177 3.77 -5.15 -19.42
CA HIS A 177 3.58 -4.99 -20.86
C HIS A 177 3.19 -3.54 -21.14
N ARG A 178 3.83 -2.94 -22.17
CA ARG A 178 3.61 -1.55 -22.61
C ARG A 178 2.12 -1.19 -22.57
N GLY A 179 1.78 -0.13 -21.84
CA GLY A 179 0.44 0.46 -21.83
C GLY A 179 -0.57 -0.21 -20.90
N SER A 180 -0.20 -1.22 -20.11
CA SER A 180 -1.11 -1.74 -19.09
C SER A 180 -0.35 -2.18 -17.85
N CYS A 181 -0.73 -1.58 -16.72
CA CYS A 181 -0.08 -1.82 -15.43
C CYS A 181 -0.53 -3.13 -14.79
N PHE A 182 -0.64 -4.21 -15.57
CA PHE A 182 -0.86 -5.56 -15.06
C PHE A 182 0.44 -6.13 -14.46
N PRO A 183 0.47 -6.46 -13.15
CA PRO A 183 1.50 -7.34 -12.66
C PRO A 183 1.37 -8.65 -13.43
N SER A 184 2.45 -9.11 -14.05
CA SER A 184 2.55 -10.49 -14.51
C SER A 184 2.21 -11.36 -13.29
N LEU A 185 1.08 -12.09 -13.34
CA LEU A 185 0.81 -13.12 -12.33
C LEU A 185 2.05 -14.02 -12.28
N PRO A 186 2.53 -14.43 -11.10
CA PRO A 186 3.56 -15.46 -11.04
C PRO A 186 3.01 -16.67 -11.78
N GLU A 187 3.73 -17.12 -12.82
CA GLU A 187 3.43 -18.39 -13.48
C GLU A 187 3.24 -19.44 -12.40
N ALA A 188 2.12 -20.16 -12.48
CA ALA A 188 1.84 -21.26 -11.58
C ALA A 188 3.07 -22.18 -11.54
N PRO A 189 3.50 -22.64 -10.35
CA PRO A 189 4.62 -23.56 -10.26
C PRO A 189 4.35 -24.74 -11.21
N PRO A 190 5.38 -25.23 -11.93
CA PRO A 190 5.21 -26.38 -12.80
C PRO A 190 4.58 -27.50 -11.98
N LYS A 191 3.46 -28.04 -12.48
CA LYS A 191 2.77 -29.17 -11.85
C LYS A 191 3.81 -30.25 -11.59
N SER A 192 3.99 -30.60 -10.31
CA SER A 192 4.82 -31.73 -9.89
C SER A 192 4.52 -32.92 -10.81
N PRO A 193 5.53 -33.62 -11.34
CA PRO A 193 5.28 -34.83 -12.09
C PRO A 193 4.43 -35.76 -11.22
N ARG A 194 3.31 -36.23 -11.77
CA ARG A 194 2.58 -37.37 -11.22
C ARG A 194 3.60 -38.45 -10.92
N LEU A 195 3.66 -38.88 -9.65
CA LEU A 195 4.23 -40.16 -9.29
C LEU A 195 3.50 -41.20 -10.15
N GLN A 196 4.14 -41.64 -11.24
CA GLN A 196 3.70 -42.85 -11.91
C GLN A 196 4.01 -43.97 -10.93
N SER A 197 2.95 -44.56 -10.39
CA SER A 197 3.00 -45.84 -9.70
C SER A 197 3.71 -46.84 -10.62
N LEU A 198 4.96 -47.19 -10.30
CA LEU A 198 5.60 -48.35 -10.90
C LEU A 198 4.81 -49.60 -10.49
N PRO A 199 4.45 -50.48 -11.43
CA PRO A 199 3.89 -51.77 -11.06
C PRO A 199 4.97 -52.61 -10.38
N LEU A 200 4.59 -53.24 -9.26
CA LEU A 200 5.35 -54.32 -8.63
C LEU A 200 5.56 -55.45 -9.66
N THR A 201 6.77 -55.59 -10.20
CA THR A 201 7.20 -56.84 -10.83
C THR A 201 8.11 -57.60 -9.88
N ARG A 202 7.61 -58.77 -9.54
CA ARG A 202 8.17 -59.80 -8.67
C ARG A 202 9.26 -60.55 -9.44
N GLN A 203 10.54 -60.29 -9.19
CA GLN A 203 11.61 -61.21 -9.59
C GLN A 203 12.91 -60.92 -8.85
N GLY A 204 13.49 -61.95 -8.24
CA GLY A 204 14.93 -61.97 -7.92
C GLY A 204 15.31 -62.05 -6.44
N MET A 205 14.85 -63.08 -5.72
CA MET A 205 15.69 -63.65 -4.64
C MET A 205 16.97 -64.21 -5.28
N ARG A 206 18.15 -63.66 -4.91
CA ARG A 206 19.40 -64.42 -4.65
C ARG A 206 20.57 -63.49 -4.24
N GLN A 207 21.00 -63.68 -2.99
CA GLN A 207 22.39 -63.80 -2.47
C GLN A 207 23.48 -62.78 -2.83
N ALA A 208 24.08 -62.18 -1.78
CA ALA A 208 25.47 -62.36 -1.29
C ALA A 208 25.80 -61.22 -0.30
N GLN A 209 25.90 -61.48 1.02
CA GLN A 209 27.16 -61.70 1.77
C GLN A 209 28.21 -60.58 1.63
N LEU A 210 28.22 -59.66 2.61
CA LEU A 210 29.35 -59.33 3.51
C LEU A 210 28.84 -58.46 4.67
#